data_AF-G1T294-F1
#
_entry.id   AF-G1T294-F1
#
_cell.length_a   1.000
_cell.length_b   1.000
_cell.length_c   1.000
_cell.angle_alpha   90.00
_cell.angle_beta   90.00
_cell.angle_gamma   90.00
#
_symmetry.space_group_name_H-M   'P 1'
#
loop_
_entity.id
_entity.type
_entity.pdbx_description
1 polymer ?
#
loop_
_entity_poly.entity_id
_entity_poly.type
_entity_poly.pdbx_seq_one_letter_code
_entity_poly.pdbx_strand_id
1 'polypeptide(L)'
;MLNDQLMLLERSFLNPRAFPEERYYSHVLWAPRTGSIVTFPGLANSFSRASGTEPGSEAWAEVQRQLSIVVAALEGAAAALRPVADL
;
A
#
# COMPACT_ATOMS: atom_id res chain seq x y z
N MET A 1 2.63 -26.33 -1.74
CA MET A 1 3.21 -25.49 -0.68
C MET A 1 4.13 -24.41 -1.26
N LEU A 2 5.36 -24.70 -1.71
CA LEU A 2 6.25 -23.64 -2.23
C LEU A 2 5.69 -22.89 -3.45
N ASN A 3 5.19 -23.61 -4.46
CA ASN A 3 4.61 -22.96 -5.65
C ASN A 3 3.37 -22.11 -5.31
N ASP A 4 2.59 -22.51 -4.31
CA ASP A 4 1.42 -21.74 -3.87
C ASP A 4 1.87 -20.44 -3.19
N GLN A 5 2.93 -20.46 -2.38
CA GLN A 5 3.52 -19.25 -1.80
C GLN A 5 3.99 -18.29 -2.89
N LEU A 6 4.68 -18.80 -3.93
CA LEU A 6 5.13 -17.98 -5.06
C LEU A 6 3.96 -17.40 -5.86
N MET A 7 2.97 -18.23 -6.20
CA MET A 7 1.82 -17.82 -7.00
C MET A 7 0.91 -16.84 -6.25
N LEU A 8 0.70 -17.04 -4.95
CA LEU A 8 -0.25 -16.25 -4.15
C LEU A 8 0.39 -14.98 -3.55
N LEU A 9 1.71 -14.82 -3.62
CA LEU A 9 2.41 -13.64 -3.11
C LEU A 9 1.81 -12.34 -3.63
N GLU A 10 1.52 -12.24 -4.94
CA GLU A 10 0.98 -10.99 -5.52
C GLU A 10 -0.35 -10.58 -4.88
N ARG A 11 -1.11 -11.52 -4.32
CA ARG A 11 -2.39 -11.23 -3.67
C ARG A 11 -2.24 -10.49 -2.35
N SER A 12 -1.08 -10.55 -1.67
CA SER A 12 -0.86 -9.84 -0.40
C SER A 12 -0.81 -8.33 -0.59
N PHE A 13 -0.59 -7.85 -1.81
CA PHE A 13 -0.56 -6.42 -2.15
C PHE A 13 -1.92 -5.86 -2.55
N LEU A 14 -3.00 -6.64 -2.44
CA LEU A 14 -4.36 -6.17 -2.74
C LEU A 14 -5.04 -5.63 -1.49
N ASN A 15 -5.34 -4.33 -1.49
CA ASN A 15 -6.17 -3.68 -0.49
C ASN A 15 -7.33 -2.91 -1.16
N PRO A 16 -8.58 -3.40 -1.09
CA PRO A 16 -9.72 -2.78 -1.75
C PRO A 16 -10.14 -1.43 -1.17
N ARG A 17 -9.60 -1.05 0.00
CA ARG A 17 -9.87 0.23 0.67
C ARG A 17 -8.70 1.20 0.55
N ALA A 18 -7.62 0.85 -0.16
CA ALA A 18 -6.47 1.73 -0.30
C ALA A 18 -6.79 2.97 -1.14
N PHE A 19 -7.54 2.80 -2.23
CA PHE A 19 -7.83 3.84 -3.22
C PHE A 19 -9.34 4.00 -3.43
N PRO A 20 -10.07 4.60 -2.46
CA PRO A 20 -11.53 4.71 -2.55
C PRO A 20 -12.02 5.58 -3.73
N GLU A 21 -11.16 6.48 -4.20
CA GLU A 21 -11.43 7.37 -5.33
C GLU A 21 -11.22 6.68 -6.69
N GLU A 22 -10.59 5.50 -6.70
CA GLU A 22 -10.17 4.79 -7.91
C GLU A 22 -11.00 3.53 -8.13
N ARG A 23 -11.39 3.25 -9.38
CA ARG A 23 -12.13 2.03 -9.71
C ARG A 23 -11.17 0.90 -10.06
N TYR A 24 -11.36 -0.28 -9.45
CA TYR A 24 -10.57 -1.51 -9.63
C TYR A 24 -9.11 -1.48 -9.18
N TYR A 25 -8.57 -0.32 -8.82
CA TYR A 25 -7.23 -0.24 -8.27
C TYR A 25 -7.25 -0.65 -6.80
N SER A 26 -6.71 -1.83 -6.54
CA SER A 26 -6.46 -2.33 -5.17
C SER A 26 -5.00 -2.69 -4.95
N HIS A 27 -4.21 -2.79 -6.02
CA HIS A 27 -2.82 -3.17 -5.94
C HIS A 27 -1.96 -2.01 -5.41
N VAL A 28 -1.48 -2.12 -4.17
CA VAL A 28 -0.81 -1.01 -3.46
C VAL A 28 0.50 -0.59 -4.12
N LEU A 29 1.12 -1.46 -4.93
CA LEU A 29 2.35 -1.15 -5.67
C LEU A 29 2.10 -0.54 -7.05
N TRP A 30 0.95 -0.82 -7.68
CA TRP A 30 0.72 -0.57 -9.11
C TRP A 30 -0.49 0.33 -9.41
N ALA A 31 -1.06 0.96 -8.38
CA ALA A 31 -2.05 2.01 -8.58
C ALA A 31 -1.44 3.22 -9.33
N PRO A 32 -2.26 4.03 -10.03
CA PRO A 32 -1.78 5.21 -10.74
C PRO A 32 -1.07 6.18 -9.80
N ARG A 33 0.11 6.67 -10.22
CA ARG A 33 0.90 7.65 -9.47
C ARG A 33 0.83 9.01 -10.15
N THR A 34 0.48 10.04 -9.39
CA THR A 34 0.44 11.45 -9.80
C THR A 34 1.46 12.31 -9.08
N GLY A 35 1.90 11.92 -7.87
CA GLY A 35 2.95 12.62 -7.12
C GLY A 35 4.32 12.50 -7.79
N SER A 36 5.19 13.50 -7.63
CA SER A 36 6.52 13.56 -8.31
C SER A 36 7.54 12.55 -7.80
N ILE A 37 7.42 12.09 -6.55
CA ILE A 37 8.35 11.14 -5.93
C ILE A 37 8.06 9.72 -6.45
N VAL A 38 9.07 9.06 -7.00
CA VAL A 38 8.98 7.66 -7.49
C VAL A 38 9.06 6.70 -6.30
N THR A 39 7.92 6.50 -5.63
CA THR A 39 7.74 5.56 -4.51
C THR A 39 6.35 4.89 -4.61
N PHE A 40 5.88 4.24 -3.54
CA PHE A 40 4.56 3.64 -3.46
C PHE A 40 3.46 4.65 -3.86
N PRO A 41 2.60 4.34 -4.86
CA PRO A 41 1.72 5.30 -5.50
C PRO A 41 0.78 6.00 -4.53
N GLY A 42 0.17 5.25 -3.60
CA GLY A 42 -0.70 5.83 -2.58
C GLY A 42 0.00 6.86 -1.71
N LEU A 43 1.20 6.52 -1.23
CA LEU A 43 2.02 7.40 -0.39
C LEU A 43 2.50 8.63 -1.16
N ALA A 44 2.96 8.45 -2.39
CA ALA A 44 3.40 9.55 -3.25
C ALA A 44 2.26 10.55 -3.53
N ASN A 45 1.06 10.03 -3.84
CA ASN A 45 -0.11 10.83 -4.15
C ASN A 45 -0.65 11.54 -2.90
N SER A 46 -0.74 10.85 -1.76
CA SER A 46 -1.17 11.49 -0.51
C SER A 46 -0.19 12.55 -0.05
N PHE A 47 1.12 12.30 -0.15
CA PHE A 47 2.14 13.28 0.21
C PHE A 47 2.03 14.51 -0.69
N SER A 48 1.96 14.34 -2.01
CA SER A 48 1.79 15.45 -2.95
C SER A 48 0.56 16.31 -2.67
N ARG A 49 -0.54 15.71 -2.18
CA ARG A 49 -1.75 16.43 -1.75
C ARG A 49 -1.56 17.17 -0.42
N ALA A 50 -0.81 16.58 0.52
CA ALA A 50 -0.60 17.14 1.85
C ALA A 50 0.48 18.23 1.93
N SER A 51 1.46 18.24 1.02
CA SER A 51 2.65 19.12 1.07
C SER A 51 2.37 20.63 1.10
N GLY A 52 1.14 21.07 0.79
CA GLY A 52 0.72 22.48 0.87
C GLY A 52 -0.31 22.76 1.97
N THR A 53 -0.59 21.80 2.85
CA THR A 53 -1.62 21.89 3.89
C THR A 53 -1.03 22.06 5.28
N GLU A 54 -1.83 22.54 6.22
CA GLU A 54 -1.40 22.70 7.63
C GLU A 54 -1.03 21.36 8.28
N PRO A 55 -0.02 21.33 9.16
CA PRO A 55 0.29 20.15 9.97
C PRO A 55 -0.93 19.67 10.75
N GLY A 56 -1.20 18.36 10.71
CA GLY A 56 -2.37 17.77 11.39
C GLY A 56 -3.69 17.85 10.60
N SER A 57 -3.67 18.37 9.38
CA SER A 57 -4.81 18.30 8.47
C SER A 57 -5.21 16.85 8.15
N GLU A 58 -6.44 16.65 7.67
CA GLU A 58 -6.89 15.34 7.17
C GLU A 58 -6.00 14.81 6.04
N ALA A 59 -5.36 15.68 5.25
CA ALA A 59 -4.42 15.28 4.21
C ALA A 59 -3.17 14.61 4.80
N TRP A 60 -2.65 15.10 5.93
CA TRP A 60 -1.55 14.44 6.64
C TRP A 60 -1.99 13.14 7.32
N ALA A 61 -3.23 13.07 7.82
CA ALA A 61 -3.80 11.81 8.31
C ALA A 61 -3.89 10.76 7.20
N GLU A 62 -4.23 11.17 5.98
CA GLU A 62 -4.25 10.29 4.80
C GLU A 62 -2.84 9.81 4.41
N VAL A 63 -1.81 10.66 4.52
CA VAL A 63 -0.41 10.23 4.34
C VAL A 63 -0.06 9.10 5.31
N GLN A 64 -0.39 9.26 6.58
CA GLN A 64 -0.15 8.23 7.60
C GLN A 64 -0.95 6.95 7.31
N ARG A 65 -2.19 7.08 6.83
CA ARG A 65 -3.03 5.94 6.44
C ARG A 65 -2.39 5.17 5.27
N GLN A 66 -1.95 5.85 4.22
CA GLN A 66 -1.29 5.24 3.06
C GLN A 66 0.02 4.56 3.44
N LEU A 67 0.81 5.19 4.32
CA LEU A 67 2.02 4.56 4.85
C LEU A 67 1.69 3.27 5.60
N SER A 68 0.69 3.31 6.48
CA SER A 68 0.24 2.15 7.26
C SER A 68 -0.26 1.01 6.37
N ILE A 69 -0.95 1.33 5.28
CA ILE A 69 -1.41 0.35 4.28
C ILE A 69 -0.24 -0.38 3.62
N VAL A 70 0.77 0.37 3.18
CA VAL A 70 1.96 -0.21 2.54
C VAL A 70 2.70 -1.10 3.52
N VAL A 71 2.93 -0.62 4.76
CA VAL A 71 3.57 -1.42 5.82
C VAL A 71 2.81 -2.72 6.06
N ALA A 72 1.48 -2.65 6.26
CA ALA A 72 0.66 -3.84 6.49
C ALA A 72 0.69 -4.82 5.30
N ALA A 73 0.71 -4.33 4.07
CA ALA A 73 0.81 -5.18 2.88
C ALA A 73 2.19 -5.88 2.79
N LEU A 74 3.27 -5.17 3.12
CA LEU A 74 4.63 -5.74 3.14
C LEU A 74 4.79 -6.78 4.26
N GLU A 75 4.26 -6.50 5.46
CA GLU A 75 4.23 -7.47 6.56
C GLU A 75 3.44 -8.72 6.19
N GLY A 76 2.26 -8.55 5.57
CA GLY A 76 1.46 -9.66 5.07
C GLY A 76 2.17 -10.47 3.97
N ALA A 77 2.87 -9.79 3.05
CA ALA A 77 3.68 -10.44 2.01
C ALA A 77 4.84 -11.24 2.60
N ALA A 78 5.58 -10.65 3.55
CA ALA A 78 6.68 -11.29 4.23
C ALA A 78 6.19 -12.52 5.02
N ALA A 79 5.09 -12.39 5.76
CA ALA A 79 4.48 -13.50 6.48
C ALA A 79 4.07 -14.65 5.56
N ALA A 80 3.54 -14.37 4.36
CA ALA A 80 3.18 -15.38 3.37
C ALA A 80 4.38 -16.18 2.85
N LEU A 81 5.60 -15.63 2.93
CA LEU A 81 6.83 -16.27 2.49
C LEU A 81 7.60 -16.98 3.61
N ARG A 82 7.23 -16.77 4.88
CA ARG A 82 7.81 -17.52 6.01
C ARG A 82 7.44 -19.00 5.91
N PRO A 83 8.19 -19.91 6.56
CA PRO A 83 7.77 -21.30 6.71
C PRO A 83 6.35 -21.37 7.29
N VAL A 84 5.49 -22.19 6.67
CA VAL A 84 4.04 -22.21 6.94
C VAL A 84 3.68 -22.63 8.39
N ALA A 85 4.63 -23.20 9.13
CA ALA A 85 4.44 -23.66 10.51
C ALA A 85 5.16 -22.77 11.56
N ASP A 86 5.78 -21.67 11.14
CA ASP A 86 6.41 -20.72 12.07
C ASP A 86 5.35 -19.80 12.71
N LEU A 87 5.57 -19.47 13.99
CA LEU A 87 4.75 -18.51 14.75
C LEU A 87 5.02 -17.05 14.36
#